data_AF-A0A8X6KDW2-F1
#
_entry.id   AF-A0A8X6KDW2-F1
#
_cell.length_a   1.000
_cell.length_b   1.000
_cell.length_c   1.000
_cell.angle_alpha   90.00
_cell.angle_beta   90.00
_cell.angle_gamma   90.00
#
_symmetry.space_group_name_H-M   'P 1'
#
loop_
_entity.id
_entity.type
_entity.pdbx_description
1 polymer ?
#
loop_
_entity_poly.entity_id
_entity_poly.type
_entity_poly.pdbx_seq_one_letter_code
_entity_poly.pdbx_strand_id
1 'polypeptide(L)'
;MSKATWLNVGGRADVLFKPCDIEDLTYLIKNTELPVSVIGATSNIIVRDSGIRGITVKLGEQQISGLEFLVGIPGTVGGGIEMNAGAYGSDIASVVQSIKAVNLEDGNLYKFSSEEMGYFYRGHSLKGNWIFVEAEFKGVNSEYELILQRLKEIVEKKNKSQPIRGKTAGCIFKNPKNCRAWELIDKSGCLGLNIGGARISKKHCNFLLNYDNATASDLENLGNRVKDAVKDKFNVELEWEIRVLGSY
;
A
#
# COMPACT_ATOMS: atom_id res chain seq x y z
N MET A 1 16.17 -14.49 22.65
CA MET A 1 15.61 -14.18 21.33
C MET A 1 14.17 -13.68 21.42
N SER A 2 13.47 -13.84 22.55
CA SER A 2 12.11 -13.32 22.77
C SER A 2 11.85 -11.89 22.25
N LYS A 3 12.67 -10.90 22.59
CA LYS A 3 12.51 -9.52 22.07
C LYS A 3 12.78 -9.34 20.56
N ALA A 4 13.27 -10.38 19.89
CA ALA A 4 13.73 -10.34 18.51
C ALA A 4 12.91 -11.26 17.58
N THR A 5 11.90 -11.97 18.09
CA THR A 5 11.01 -12.89 17.35
C THR A 5 9.57 -12.38 17.34
N TRP A 6 8.78 -12.72 16.30
CA TRP A 6 7.38 -12.30 16.21
C TRP A 6 6.49 -12.89 17.31
N LEU A 7 6.79 -14.11 17.74
CA LEU A 7 6.05 -14.80 18.79
C LEU A 7 6.43 -14.32 20.20
N ASN A 8 7.39 -13.40 20.33
CA ASN A 8 7.93 -12.92 21.60
C ASN A 8 8.47 -14.03 22.54
N VAL A 9 8.95 -15.15 21.97
CA VAL A 9 9.50 -16.31 22.71
C VAL A 9 10.90 -16.72 22.24
N GLY A 10 11.58 -17.52 23.06
CA GLY A 10 12.83 -18.21 22.72
C GLY A 10 14.10 -17.73 23.44
N GLY A 11 14.99 -18.69 23.68
CA GLY A 11 16.24 -18.57 24.44
C GLY A 11 17.27 -17.60 23.85
N ARG A 12 18.39 -17.36 24.54
CA ARG A 12 19.42 -16.41 24.09
C ARG A 12 20.19 -16.92 22.87
N ALA A 13 20.51 -16.03 21.93
CA ALA A 13 21.59 -16.31 20.98
C ALA A 13 22.92 -16.00 21.68
N ASP A 14 23.97 -16.79 21.42
CA ASP A 14 25.31 -16.48 21.96
C ASP A 14 25.78 -15.11 21.46
N VAL A 15 25.64 -14.86 20.15
CA VAL A 15 25.84 -13.56 19.51
C VAL A 15 24.69 -13.27 18.57
N LEU A 16 24.09 -12.07 18.65
CA LEU A 16 23.14 -11.56 17.66
C LEU A 16 23.80 -10.43 16.87
N PHE A 17 24.14 -10.71 15.62
CA PHE A 17 24.75 -9.74 14.71
C PHE A 17 23.70 -9.18 13.75
N LYS A 18 23.72 -7.86 13.53
CA LYS A 18 22.88 -7.18 12.55
C LYS A 18 23.81 -6.38 11.64
N PRO A 19 24.08 -6.82 10.41
CA PRO A 19 24.94 -6.07 9.50
C PRO A 19 24.28 -4.73 9.17
N CYS A 20 25.07 -3.65 9.11
CA CYS A 20 24.59 -2.37 8.56
C CYS A 20 24.52 -2.44 7.03
N ASP A 21 25.49 -3.12 6.41
CA ASP A 21 25.64 -3.23 4.96
C ASP A 21 26.27 -4.58 4.53
N ILE A 22 26.60 -4.70 3.24
CA ILE A 22 27.18 -5.92 2.65
C ILE A 22 28.62 -6.11 3.14
N GLU A 23 29.34 -5.02 3.36
CA GLU A 23 30.71 -5.00 3.83
C GLU A 23 30.83 -5.59 5.25
N ASP A 24 29.97 -5.16 6.17
CA ASP A 24 29.86 -5.69 7.54
C ASP A 24 29.59 -7.20 7.53
N LEU A 25 28.62 -7.63 6.72
CA LEU A 25 28.27 -9.04 6.59
C LEU A 25 29.47 -9.84 6.03
N THR A 26 30.08 -9.34 4.97
CA THR A 26 31.21 -10.00 4.32
C THR A 26 32.42 -10.08 5.25
N TYR A 27 32.69 -9.03 6.02
CA TYR A 27 33.76 -9.00 7.02
C TYR A 27 33.53 -10.07 8.08
N LEU A 28 32.32 -10.14 8.66
CA LEU A 28 32.00 -11.17 9.66
C LEU A 28 32.23 -12.58 9.10
N ILE A 29 31.65 -12.88 7.94
CA ILE A 29 31.70 -14.22 7.35
C ILE A 29 33.14 -14.64 7.02
N LYS A 30 33.99 -13.70 6.59
CA LYS A 30 35.40 -13.98 6.29
C LYS A 30 36.26 -14.21 7.53
N ASN A 31 35.87 -13.69 8.69
CA ASN A 31 36.73 -13.65 9.88
C ASN A 31 36.17 -14.44 11.08
N THR A 32 35.10 -15.21 10.90
CA THR A 32 34.52 -16.04 11.97
C THR A 32 34.79 -17.52 11.77
N GLU A 33 35.17 -18.20 12.85
CA GLU A 33 35.19 -19.68 12.93
C GLU A 33 33.96 -20.25 13.65
N LEU A 34 33.13 -19.38 14.25
CA LEU A 34 31.90 -19.78 14.93
C LEU A 34 30.81 -20.18 13.93
N PRO A 35 29.94 -21.16 14.27
CA PRO A 35 28.81 -21.52 13.42
C PRO A 35 27.86 -20.33 13.26
N VAL A 36 27.41 -20.10 12.02
CA VAL A 36 26.54 -18.97 11.66
C VAL A 36 25.14 -19.48 11.32
N SER A 37 24.11 -18.85 11.91
CA SER A 37 22.70 -19.03 11.54
C SER A 37 22.12 -17.72 11.03
N VAL A 38 21.36 -17.74 9.95
CA VAL A 38 20.74 -16.55 9.37
C VAL A 38 19.24 -16.53 9.64
N ILE A 39 18.72 -15.41 10.12
CA ILE A 39 17.29 -15.17 10.34
C ILE A 39 16.88 -13.85 9.69
N GLY A 40 15.68 -13.80 9.11
CA GLY A 40 15.08 -12.56 8.60
C GLY A 40 14.21 -11.86 9.63
N ALA A 41 12.99 -11.53 9.24
CA ALA A 41 11.98 -10.94 10.12
C ALA A 41 11.55 -11.84 11.27
N THR A 42 11.91 -13.13 11.29
CA THR A 42 11.53 -14.13 12.30
C THR A 42 10.01 -14.31 12.48
N SER A 43 9.25 -14.10 11.40
CA SER A 43 7.80 -14.29 11.38
C SER A 43 7.36 -15.75 11.25
N ASN A 44 8.28 -16.66 10.89
CA ASN A 44 8.00 -18.08 10.65
C ASN A 44 9.03 -19.02 11.31
N ILE A 45 9.55 -18.65 12.49
CA ILE A 45 10.56 -19.45 13.21
C ILE A 45 10.19 -19.48 14.70
N ILE A 46 10.36 -20.64 15.34
CA ILE A 46 10.34 -20.79 16.80
C ILE A 46 11.76 -21.04 17.27
N VAL A 47 12.27 -20.15 18.13
CA VAL A 47 13.57 -20.37 18.80
C VAL A 47 13.30 -21.11 20.10
N ARG A 48 13.93 -22.28 20.29
CA ARG A 48 13.79 -23.06 21.54
C ARG A 48 14.35 -22.32 22.75
N ASP A 49 13.95 -22.71 23.95
CA ASP A 49 14.36 -22.06 25.20
C ASP A 49 15.86 -22.17 25.48
N SER A 50 16.52 -23.18 24.94
CA SER A 50 17.99 -23.33 24.98
C SER A 50 18.73 -22.30 24.11
N GLY A 51 18.02 -21.58 23.23
CA GLY A 51 18.62 -20.54 22.40
C GLY A 51 19.33 -21.04 21.14
N ILE A 52 20.22 -20.20 20.59
CA ILE A 52 20.97 -20.47 19.35
C ILE A 52 22.47 -20.36 19.64
N ARG A 53 23.23 -21.38 19.27
CA ARG A 53 24.69 -21.43 19.46
C ARG A 53 25.43 -20.73 18.32
N GLY A 54 26.53 -20.06 18.65
CA GLY A 54 27.34 -19.31 17.68
C GLY A 54 26.74 -17.96 17.31
N ILE A 55 26.94 -17.54 16.06
CA ILE A 55 26.53 -16.21 15.59
C ILE A 55 25.21 -16.30 14.85
N THR A 56 24.21 -15.60 15.36
CA THR A 56 22.93 -15.41 14.67
C THR A 56 22.96 -14.09 13.91
N VAL A 57 23.02 -14.14 12.58
CA VAL A 57 22.89 -12.97 11.71
C VAL A 57 21.41 -12.69 11.48
N LYS A 58 20.91 -11.56 11.99
CA LYS A 58 19.57 -11.08 11.69
C LYS A 58 19.63 -10.08 10.55
N LEU A 59 19.16 -10.50 9.38
CA LEU A 59 18.95 -9.60 8.25
C LEU A 59 17.79 -8.67 8.63
N GLY A 60 18.14 -7.39 8.80
CA GLY A 60 17.20 -6.36 9.22
C GLY A 60 16.19 -6.00 8.15
N GLU A 61 15.18 -5.22 8.57
CA GLU A 61 14.46 -4.35 7.66
C GLU A 61 15.47 -3.34 7.10
N GLN A 62 15.50 -3.15 5.79
CA GLN A 62 16.50 -2.29 5.17
C GLN A 62 16.27 -0.84 5.59
N GLN A 63 17.35 -0.08 5.77
CA GLN A 63 17.37 1.35 6.08
C GLN A 63 16.98 2.19 4.86
N ILE A 64 15.86 1.84 4.23
CA ILE A 64 15.40 2.43 2.98
C ILE A 64 14.09 3.17 3.23
N SER A 65 14.18 4.50 3.23
CA SER A 65 13.06 5.43 3.26
C SER A 65 12.57 5.76 1.85
N GLY A 66 11.43 6.44 1.75
CA GLY A 66 10.81 6.91 0.51
C GLY A 66 9.55 6.11 0.13
N LEU A 67 9.37 4.92 0.70
CA LEU A 67 8.28 3.99 0.37
C LEU A 67 7.21 3.89 1.45
N GLU A 68 7.35 4.63 2.56
CA GLU A 68 6.48 4.52 3.74
C GLU A 68 5.02 4.84 3.41
N PHE A 69 4.76 5.67 2.40
CA PHE A 69 3.40 6.00 1.96
C PHE A 69 2.60 4.78 1.49
N LEU A 70 3.27 3.71 1.04
CA LEU A 70 2.66 2.48 0.56
C LEU A 70 2.07 1.62 1.69
N VAL A 71 2.54 1.76 2.94
CA VAL A 71 2.03 0.95 4.07
C VAL A 71 0.52 1.12 4.28
N GLY A 72 -0.01 2.26 3.85
CA GLY A 72 -1.43 2.59 3.93
C GLY A 72 -2.25 2.15 2.72
N ILE A 73 -1.65 1.65 1.65
CA ILE A 73 -2.33 1.40 0.37
C ILE A 73 -2.55 -0.11 0.20
N PRO A 74 -3.80 -0.60 0.27
CA PRO A 74 -4.08 -1.99 -0.03
C PRO A 74 -3.98 -2.26 -1.54
N GLY A 75 -3.43 -3.39 -1.94
CA GLY A 75 -3.31 -3.80 -3.34
C GLY A 75 -2.01 -4.52 -3.64
N THR A 76 -1.72 -4.68 -4.92
CA THR A 76 -0.45 -5.23 -5.43
C THR A 76 0.41 -4.10 -6.02
N VAL A 77 1.71 -4.37 -6.18
CA VAL A 77 2.63 -3.43 -6.85
C VAL A 77 2.15 -3.08 -8.26
N GLY A 78 1.72 -4.08 -9.05
CA GLY A 78 1.22 -3.86 -10.42
C GLY A 78 -0.04 -2.97 -10.47
N GLY A 79 -0.99 -3.17 -9.54
CA GLY A 79 -2.14 -2.27 -9.44
C GLY A 79 -1.76 -0.86 -8.97
N GLY A 80 -0.72 -0.76 -8.13
CA GLY A 80 -0.13 0.52 -7.73
C GLY A 80 0.45 1.28 -8.92
N ILE A 81 1.17 0.59 -9.80
CA ILE A 81 1.73 1.13 -11.05
C ILE A 81 0.62 1.61 -11.98
N GLU A 82 -0.35 0.74 -12.32
CA GLU A 82 -1.50 1.08 -13.17
C GLU A 82 -2.18 2.39 -12.73
N MET A 83 -2.38 2.54 -11.43
CA MET A 83 -3.16 3.65 -10.86
C MET A 83 -2.32 4.83 -10.38
N ASN A 84 -0.99 4.84 -10.59
CA ASN A 84 -0.07 5.76 -9.90
C ASN A 84 -0.47 5.95 -8.42
N ALA A 85 -0.53 4.85 -7.67
CA ALA A 85 -1.07 4.86 -6.33
C ALA A 85 -0.29 5.84 -5.43
N GLY A 86 -1.02 6.74 -4.77
CA GLY A 86 -0.43 7.76 -3.93
C GLY A 86 -1.25 8.03 -2.68
N ALA A 87 -0.53 8.41 -1.62
CA ALA A 87 -1.07 8.80 -0.33
C ALA A 87 -0.02 9.60 0.46
N TYR A 88 -0.44 10.35 1.47
CA TYR A 88 0.45 11.00 2.44
C TYR A 88 1.56 11.89 1.84
N GLY A 89 1.32 12.47 0.67
CA GLY A 89 2.23 13.42 0.00
C GLY A 89 3.22 12.80 -0.99
N SER A 90 3.07 11.51 -1.33
CA SER A 90 3.88 10.84 -2.34
C SER A 90 3.03 9.86 -3.16
N ASP A 91 3.59 9.36 -4.26
CA ASP A 91 2.99 8.43 -5.19
C ASP A 91 4.05 7.53 -5.85
N ILE A 92 3.60 6.52 -6.60
CA ILE A 92 4.48 5.58 -7.31
C ILE A 92 5.43 6.32 -8.26
N ALA A 93 4.93 7.32 -9.00
CA ALA A 93 5.74 8.11 -9.93
C ALA A 93 6.97 8.76 -9.27
N SER A 94 6.85 9.16 -8.00
CA SER A 94 7.92 9.79 -7.23
C SER A 94 9.08 8.86 -6.90
N VAL A 95 8.87 7.54 -6.93
CA VAL A 95 9.83 6.55 -6.42
C VAL A 95 10.16 5.44 -7.39
N VAL A 96 9.33 5.16 -8.40
CA VAL A 96 9.63 4.10 -9.36
C VAL A 96 10.73 4.55 -10.32
N GLN A 97 11.71 3.68 -10.59
CA GLN A 97 12.77 3.93 -11.57
C GLN A 97 12.50 3.22 -12.89
N SER A 98 12.16 1.93 -12.81
CA SER A 98 11.93 1.12 -13.99
C SER A 98 10.83 0.09 -13.76
N ILE A 99 10.11 -0.23 -14.81
CA ILE A 99 8.95 -1.11 -14.81
C ILE A 99 9.08 -2.08 -15.97
N LYS A 100 8.76 -3.36 -15.76
CA LYS A 100 8.54 -4.30 -16.86
C LYS A 100 7.06 -4.64 -16.96
N ALA A 101 6.54 -4.64 -18.17
CA ALA A 101 5.14 -4.96 -18.44
C ALA A 101 4.99 -5.80 -19.71
N VAL A 102 4.01 -6.69 -19.70
CA VAL A 102 3.60 -7.46 -20.87
C VAL A 102 2.42 -6.75 -21.52
N ASN A 103 2.50 -6.48 -22.82
CA ASN A 103 1.38 -5.93 -23.58
C ASN A 103 0.36 -7.04 -23.88
N LEU A 104 -0.93 -6.78 -23.64
CA LEU A 104 -1.99 -7.79 -23.83
C LEU A 104 -2.37 -8.03 -25.29
N GLU A 105 -2.06 -7.12 -26.20
CA GLU A 105 -2.40 -7.23 -27.63
C GLU A 105 -1.39 -8.10 -28.38
N ASP A 106 -0.09 -7.91 -28.12
CA ASP A 106 0.98 -8.65 -28.82
C ASP A 106 1.73 -9.69 -27.96
N GLY A 107 1.54 -9.67 -26.63
CA GLY A 107 2.17 -10.61 -25.69
C GLY A 107 3.65 -10.34 -25.40
N ASN A 108 4.23 -9.24 -25.90
CA ASN A 108 5.64 -8.94 -25.74
C ASN A 108 5.95 -8.28 -24.38
N LEU A 109 7.17 -8.51 -23.88
CA LEU A 109 7.70 -7.86 -22.68
C LEU A 109 8.38 -6.54 -23.04
N TYR A 110 7.98 -5.47 -22.36
CA TYR A 110 8.54 -4.14 -22.49
C TYR A 110 9.13 -3.67 -21.16
N LYS A 111 10.11 -2.77 -21.24
CA LYS A 111 10.66 -2.05 -20.09
C LYS A 111 10.40 -0.56 -20.28
N PHE A 112 9.92 0.08 -19.23
CA PHE A 112 9.64 1.52 -19.18
C PHE A 112 10.43 2.18 -18.05
N SER A 113 10.90 3.40 -18.28
CA SER A 113 11.30 4.32 -17.21
C SER A 113 10.08 5.00 -16.58
N SER A 114 10.27 5.68 -15.44
CA SER A 114 9.19 6.48 -14.82
C SER A 114 8.67 7.58 -15.76
N GLU A 115 9.57 8.21 -16.53
CA GLU A 115 9.23 9.26 -17.49
C GLU A 115 8.40 8.70 -18.66
N GLU A 116 8.76 7.52 -19.17
CA GLU A 116 8.05 6.87 -20.29
C GLU A 116 6.62 6.44 -19.92
N MET A 117 6.36 6.15 -18.64
CA MET A 117 4.99 5.89 -18.17
C MET A 117 4.07 7.11 -18.36
N GLY A 118 4.61 8.34 -18.29
CA GLY A 118 3.82 9.56 -18.37
C GLY A 118 2.73 9.63 -17.30
N TYR A 119 3.12 9.41 -16.04
CA TYR A 119 2.19 9.39 -14.90
C TYR A 119 1.44 10.71 -14.71
N PHE A 120 0.20 10.59 -14.24
CA PHE A 120 -0.62 11.70 -13.75
C PHE A 120 -1.42 11.26 -12.53
N TYR A 121 -2.28 12.14 -12.00
CA TYR A 121 -3.11 11.79 -10.84
C TYR A 121 -4.06 10.63 -11.16
N ARG A 122 -3.85 9.49 -10.48
CA ARG A 122 -4.63 8.26 -10.64
C ARG A 122 -4.53 7.59 -12.03
N GLY A 123 -3.36 7.62 -12.67
CA GLY A 123 -3.14 6.89 -13.92
C GLY A 123 -1.81 7.20 -14.61
N HIS A 124 -1.66 6.68 -15.83
CA HIS A 124 -0.49 6.85 -16.69
C HIS A 124 -0.89 7.02 -18.17
N SER A 125 0.06 7.43 -19.01
CA SER A 125 -0.20 7.78 -20.40
C SER A 125 0.05 6.65 -21.42
N LEU A 126 0.50 5.46 -20.96
CA LEU A 126 0.66 4.31 -21.86
C LEU A 126 -0.65 3.95 -22.57
N LYS A 127 -0.55 3.63 -23.86
CA LYS A 127 -1.66 3.15 -24.70
C LYS A 127 -1.73 1.63 -24.68
N GLY A 128 -2.93 1.08 -24.79
CA GLY A 128 -3.17 -0.36 -24.75
C GLY A 128 -3.35 -0.90 -23.34
N ASN A 129 -3.47 -2.22 -23.21
CA ASN A 129 -3.65 -2.88 -21.92
C ASN A 129 -2.36 -3.61 -21.52
N TRP A 130 -1.95 -3.45 -20.27
CA TRP A 130 -0.66 -3.89 -19.78
C TRP A 130 -0.80 -4.77 -18.54
N ILE A 131 0.05 -5.79 -18.43
CA ILE A 131 0.27 -6.55 -17.19
C ILE A 131 1.64 -6.15 -16.65
N PHE A 132 1.67 -5.40 -15.54
CA PHE A 132 2.91 -5.04 -14.86
C PHE A 132 3.45 -6.21 -14.05
N VAL A 133 4.66 -6.66 -14.39
CA VAL A 133 5.26 -7.90 -13.84
C VAL A 133 6.46 -7.64 -12.93
N GLU A 134 7.13 -6.50 -13.07
CA GLU A 134 8.29 -6.13 -12.26
C GLU A 134 8.37 -4.61 -12.11
N ALA A 135 8.86 -4.14 -10.97
CA ALA A 135 9.22 -2.74 -10.79
C ALA A 135 10.41 -2.59 -9.85
N GLU A 136 11.26 -1.63 -10.19
CA GLU A 136 12.40 -1.19 -9.41
C GLU A 136 12.08 0.17 -8.80
N PHE A 137 12.28 0.30 -7.49
CA PHE A 137 12.02 1.54 -6.75
C PHE A 137 13.32 2.16 -6.25
N LYS A 138 13.37 3.48 -6.27
CA LYS A 138 14.38 4.31 -5.62
C LYS A 138 13.92 4.62 -4.21
N GLY A 139 14.64 4.08 -3.24
CA GLY A 139 14.59 4.59 -1.88
C GLY A 139 15.79 5.46 -1.55
N VAL A 140 15.80 5.99 -0.32
CA VAL A 140 16.87 6.81 0.23
C VAL A 140 17.35 6.16 1.52
N ASN A 141 18.67 6.08 1.71
CA ASN A 141 19.20 5.58 2.97
C ASN A 141 18.76 6.50 4.13
N SER A 142 18.22 5.92 5.20
CA SER A 142 17.74 6.68 6.36
C SER A 142 17.83 5.87 7.65
N GLU A 143 17.89 6.57 8.77
CA GLU A 143 17.86 5.95 10.09
C GLU A 143 16.57 5.14 10.28
N TYR A 144 16.75 3.89 10.72
CA TYR A 144 15.65 2.95 10.89
C TYR A 144 14.54 3.47 11.82
N GLU A 145 14.91 4.21 12.87
CA GLU A 145 13.95 4.76 13.83
C GLU A 145 13.03 5.81 13.20
N LEU A 146 13.57 6.64 12.28
CA LEU A 146 12.77 7.64 11.54
C LEU A 146 11.79 6.96 10.59
N ILE A 147 12.23 5.90 9.90
CA ILE A 147 11.36 5.10 9.02
C ILE A 147 10.20 4.50 9.83
N LEU A 148 10.52 3.87 10.97
CA LEU A 148 9.50 3.30 11.85
C LEU A 148 8.53 4.33 12.40
N GLN A 149 9.03 5.51 12.79
CA GLN A 149 8.18 6.60 13.24
C GLN A 149 7.21 7.02 12.12
N ARG A 150 7.70 7.21 10.90
CA ARG A 150 6.88 7.59 9.77
C ARG A 150 5.81 6.54 9.42
N LEU A 151 6.18 5.26 9.44
CA LEU A 151 5.24 4.15 9.23
C LEU A 151 4.13 4.16 10.28
N LYS A 152 4.48 4.30 11.57
CA LYS A 152 3.51 4.36 12.67
C LYS A 152 2.55 5.54 12.50
N GLU A 153 3.07 6.73 12.20
CA GLU A 153 2.25 7.92 11.96
C GLU A 153 1.24 7.71 10.83
N ILE A 154 1.66 7.09 9.72
CA ILE A 154 0.79 6.81 8.58
C ILE A 154 -0.31 5.82 8.96
N VAL A 155 0.06 4.72 9.60
CA VAL A 155 -0.90 3.69 10.06
C VAL A 155 -1.90 4.28 11.05
N GLU A 156 -1.45 5.09 12.01
CA GLU A 156 -2.34 5.77 12.96
C GLU A 156 -3.29 6.76 12.26
N LYS A 157 -2.78 7.59 11.34
CA LYS A 157 -3.60 8.51 10.56
C LYS A 157 -4.66 7.76 9.77
N LYS A 158 -4.28 6.67 9.08
CA LYS A 158 -5.22 5.80 8.35
C LYS A 158 -6.27 5.23 9.29
N ASN A 159 -5.84 4.67 10.41
CA ASN A 159 -6.72 4.02 11.38
C ASN A 159 -7.71 5.00 12.01
N LYS A 160 -7.34 6.28 12.16
CA LYS A 160 -8.24 7.33 12.64
C LYS A 160 -9.24 7.77 11.57
N SER A 161 -8.83 7.92 10.32
CA SER A 161 -9.66 8.54 9.27
C SER A 161 -10.45 7.57 8.39
N GLN A 162 -10.06 6.29 8.30
CA GLN A 162 -10.65 5.35 7.33
C GLN A 162 -11.24 4.09 7.99
N PRO A 163 -12.22 3.43 7.33
CA PRO A 163 -12.75 2.15 7.79
C PRO A 163 -11.73 1.02 7.57
N ILE A 164 -11.18 0.45 8.66
CA ILE A 164 -10.07 -0.52 8.60
C ILE A 164 -10.56 -1.95 8.31
N ARG A 165 -11.77 -2.30 8.77
CA ARG A 165 -12.35 -3.65 8.66
C ARG A 165 -13.64 -3.69 7.81
N GLY A 166 -13.97 -2.58 7.15
CA GLY A 166 -15.12 -2.53 6.25
C GLY A 166 -14.79 -3.22 4.94
N LYS A 167 -15.74 -3.98 4.38
CA LYS A 167 -15.65 -4.48 3.01
C LYS A 167 -15.82 -3.30 2.04
N THR A 168 -14.73 -2.77 1.51
CA THR A 168 -14.70 -1.53 0.71
C THR A 168 -13.58 -1.56 -0.32
N ALA A 169 -13.72 -0.80 -1.40
CA ALA A 169 -12.73 -0.69 -2.48
C ALA A 169 -11.83 0.57 -2.36
N GLY A 170 -11.88 1.26 -1.22
CA GLY A 170 -11.17 2.52 -1.02
C GLY A 170 -12.04 3.74 -1.33
N CYS A 171 -11.40 4.82 -1.75
CA CYS A 171 -12.10 6.02 -2.20
C CYS A 171 -12.90 5.71 -3.47
N ILE A 172 -14.20 6.01 -3.48
CA ILE A 172 -15.05 5.74 -4.65
C ILE A 172 -14.93 6.79 -5.75
N PHE A 173 -14.66 8.04 -5.39
CA PHE A 173 -14.51 9.14 -6.33
C PHE A 173 -13.14 9.80 -6.23
N LYS A 174 -12.64 10.26 -7.38
CA LYS A 174 -11.45 11.11 -7.47
C LYS A 174 -11.75 12.47 -6.83
N ASN A 175 -10.72 13.14 -6.35
CA ASN A 175 -10.86 14.53 -5.90
C ASN A 175 -11.01 15.48 -7.10
N PRO A 176 -12.08 16.29 -7.16
CA PRO A 176 -12.19 17.36 -8.16
C PRO A 176 -11.10 18.41 -7.97
N LYS A 177 -10.84 19.21 -9.01
CA LYS A 177 -9.85 20.28 -8.94
C LYS A 177 -10.12 21.21 -7.76
N ASN A 178 -9.11 21.43 -6.91
CA ASN A 178 -9.15 22.30 -5.73
C ASN A 178 -10.15 21.90 -4.62
N CYS A 179 -10.79 20.72 -4.69
CA CYS A 179 -11.76 20.28 -3.69
C CYS A 179 -11.51 18.83 -3.29
N ARG A 180 -12.01 18.44 -2.11
CA ARG A 180 -11.96 17.06 -1.65
C ARG A 180 -13.33 16.42 -1.88
N ALA A 181 -13.37 15.29 -2.56
CA ALA A 181 -14.63 14.60 -2.85
C ALA A 181 -15.42 14.32 -1.57
N TRP A 182 -14.74 13.85 -0.51
CA TRP A 182 -15.39 13.57 0.77
C TRP A 182 -16.09 14.80 1.37
N GLU A 183 -15.51 16.00 1.29
CA GLU A 183 -16.13 17.21 1.84
C GLU A 183 -17.42 17.56 1.08
N LEU A 184 -17.43 17.38 -0.24
CA LEU A 184 -18.62 17.59 -1.07
C LEU A 184 -19.71 16.56 -0.75
N ILE A 185 -19.34 15.30 -0.60
CA ILE A 185 -20.27 14.20 -0.29
C ILE A 185 -20.90 14.40 1.09
N ASP A 186 -20.09 14.76 2.09
CA ASP A 186 -20.57 15.02 3.45
C ASP A 186 -21.54 16.20 3.47
N LYS A 187 -21.14 17.33 2.87
CA LYS A 187 -22.00 18.51 2.77
C LYS A 187 -23.25 18.28 1.92
N SER A 188 -23.27 17.27 1.05
CA SER A 188 -24.47 16.87 0.29
C SER A 188 -25.44 16.00 1.11
N GLY A 189 -25.13 15.70 2.38
CA GLY A 189 -25.99 14.93 3.26
C GLY A 189 -25.93 13.42 3.00
N CYS A 190 -24.89 12.93 2.33
CA CYS A 190 -24.77 11.52 1.96
C CYS A 190 -24.12 10.65 3.05
N LEU A 191 -23.66 11.23 4.17
CA LEU A 191 -23.00 10.49 5.25
C LEU A 191 -23.94 9.42 5.85
N GLY A 192 -23.56 8.15 5.76
CA GLY A 192 -24.39 7.05 6.27
C GLY A 192 -25.61 6.69 5.41
N LEU A 193 -25.74 7.28 4.20
CA LEU A 193 -26.79 6.95 3.24
C LEU A 193 -26.69 5.47 2.82
N ASN A 194 -27.84 4.82 2.64
CA ASN A 194 -27.93 3.40 2.27
C ASN A 194 -28.87 3.20 1.07
N ILE A 195 -28.52 2.24 0.22
CA ILE A 195 -29.41 1.64 -0.79
C ILE A 195 -29.13 0.13 -0.75
N GLY A 196 -30.18 -0.69 -0.59
CA GLY A 196 -30.03 -2.14 -0.41
C GLY A 196 -29.02 -2.48 0.70
N GLY A 197 -28.08 -3.38 0.41
CA GLY A 197 -27.00 -3.73 1.34
C GLY A 197 -25.81 -2.76 1.37
N ALA A 198 -25.79 -1.73 0.50
CA ALA A 198 -24.70 -0.77 0.38
C ALA A 198 -24.87 0.43 1.33
N ARG A 199 -23.76 0.97 1.83
CA ARG A 199 -23.73 2.13 2.74
C ARG A 199 -22.56 3.05 2.48
N ILE A 200 -22.79 4.36 2.57
CA ILE A 200 -21.71 5.35 2.70
C ILE A 200 -21.15 5.30 4.12
N SER A 201 -19.84 5.09 4.23
CA SER A 201 -19.16 4.99 5.53
C SER A 201 -19.37 6.26 6.36
N LYS A 202 -19.87 6.08 7.58
CA LYS A 202 -20.01 7.16 8.58
C LYS A 202 -18.66 7.71 9.06
N LYS A 203 -17.57 6.97 8.81
CA LYS A 203 -16.22 7.37 9.19
C LYS A 203 -15.52 8.18 8.11
N HIS A 204 -15.78 7.86 6.85
CA HIS A 204 -15.23 8.57 5.71
C HIS A 204 -16.20 8.47 4.53
N CYS A 205 -16.92 9.54 4.22
CA CYS A 205 -18.04 9.53 3.27
C CYS A 205 -17.63 9.26 1.81
N ASN A 206 -16.35 9.36 1.44
CA ASN A 206 -15.87 8.86 0.14
C ASN A 206 -15.60 7.35 0.11
N PHE A 207 -16.06 6.57 1.09
CA PHE A 207 -15.94 5.11 1.12
C PHE A 207 -17.31 4.47 1.09
N LEU A 208 -17.50 3.59 0.13
CA LEU A 208 -18.68 2.74 0.00
C LEU A 208 -18.42 1.40 0.68
N LEU A 209 -19.38 0.96 1.49
CA LEU A 209 -19.29 -0.26 2.27
C LEU A 209 -20.29 -1.28 1.72
N ASN A 210 -19.83 -2.51 1.54
CA ASN A 210 -20.72 -3.66 1.59
C ASN A 210 -21.07 -3.89 3.07
N TYR A 211 -22.22 -3.34 3.49
CA TYR A 211 -22.64 -3.30 4.89
C TYR A 211 -23.50 -4.50 5.28
N ASP A 212 -24.41 -4.90 4.39
CA ASP A 212 -25.32 -6.03 4.61
C ASP A 212 -25.51 -6.83 3.32
N ASN A 213 -24.45 -7.58 2.93
CA ASN A 213 -24.41 -8.40 1.72
C ASN A 213 -24.86 -7.65 0.45
N ALA A 214 -24.35 -6.43 0.28
CA ALA A 214 -24.64 -5.56 -0.86
C ALA A 214 -24.38 -6.27 -2.20
N THR A 215 -25.30 -6.09 -3.14
CA THR A 215 -25.09 -6.44 -4.54
C THR A 215 -24.24 -5.38 -5.25
N ALA A 216 -23.70 -5.70 -6.44
CA ALA A 216 -23.02 -4.71 -7.27
C ALA A 216 -23.97 -3.56 -7.64
N SER A 217 -25.24 -3.86 -7.96
CA SER A 217 -26.26 -2.87 -8.26
C SER A 217 -26.55 -1.95 -7.06
N ASP A 218 -26.57 -2.47 -5.83
CA ASP A 218 -26.71 -1.62 -4.62
C ASP A 218 -25.57 -0.60 -4.52
N LEU A 219 -24.34 -1.07 -4.73
CA LEU A 219 -23.14 -0.24 -4.65
C LEU A 219 -23.12 0.83 -5.74
N GLU A 220 -23.42 0.45 -6.98
CA GLU A 220 -23.46 1.37 -8.13
C GLU A 220 -24.59 2.39 -8.02
N ASN A 221 -25.80 1.95 -7.66
CA ASN A 221 -26.94 2.84 -7.45
C ASN A 221 -26.67 3.84 -6.32
N LEU A 222 -26.06 3.40 -5.22
CA LEU A 222 -25.69 4.30 -4.12
C LEU A 222 -24.64 5.32 -4.56
N GLY A 223 -23.61 4.91 -5.30
CA GLY A 223 -22.62 5.86 -5.80
C GLY A 223 -23.20 6.84 -6.82
N ASN A 224 -24.06 6.38 -7.75
CA ASN A 224 -24.76 7.28 -8.67
C ASN A 224 -25.64 8.30 -7.91
N ARG A 225 -26.37 7.85 -6.88
CA ARG A 225 -27.15 8.75 -6.02
C ARG A 225 -26.28 9.83 -5.34
N VAL A 226 -25.05 9.47 -4.94
CA VAL A 226 -24.08 10.42 -4.38
C VAL A 226 -23.59 11.42 -5.44
N LYS A 227 -23.30 10.96 -6.67
CA LYS A 227 -22.95 11.85 -7.78
C LYS A 227 -24.05 12.88 -8.03
N ASP A 228 -25.30 12.44 -8.08
CA ASP A 228 -26.46 13.31 -8.30
C ASP A 228 -26.60 14.33 -7.16
N ALA A 229 -26.51 13.88 -5.90
CA ALA A 229 -26.61 14.79 -4.75
C ALA A 229 -25.52 15.87 -4.74
N VAL A 230 -24.28 15.53 -5.12
CA VAL A 230 -23.18 16.49 -5.22
C VAL A 230 -23.36 17.43 -6.40
N LYS A 231 -23.82 16.91 -7.55
CA LYS A 231 -24.12 17.73 -8.74
C LYS A 231 -25.25 18.71 -8.45
N ASP A 232 -26.34 18.27 -7.84
CA ASP A 232 -27.49 19.11 -7.50
C ASP A 232 -27.10 20.26 -6.55
N LYS A 233 -26.22 19.98 -5.58
CA LYS A 233 -25.86 20.96 -4.54
C LYS A 233 -24.73 21.89 -4.94
N PHE A 234 -23.73 21.40 -5.67
CA PHE A 234 -22.49 22.13 -5.94
C PHE A 234 -22.23 22.37 -7.43
N ASN A 235 -23.05 21.81 -8.32
CA ASN A 235 -22.80 21.77 -9.76
C ASN A 235 -21.41 21.20 -10.11
N VAL A 236 -20.98 20.20 -9.33
CA VAL A 236 -19.71 19.48 -9.51
C VAL A 236 -20.02 18.04 -9.89
N GLU A 237 -19.45 17.56 -10.99
CA GLU A 237 -19.53 16.16 -11.38
C GLU A 237 -18.40 15.36 -10.72
N LEU A 238 -18.76 14.36 -9.93
CA LEU A 238 -17.79 13.41 -9.38
C LEU A 238 -17.45 12.33 -10.39
N GLU A 239 -16.17 12.10 -10.60
CA GLU A 239 -15.66 10.99 -11.40
C GLU A 239 -15.37 9.77 -10.53
N TRP A 240 -15.78 8.59 -11.00
CA TRP A 240 -15.42 7.33 -10.37
C TRP A 240 -13.89 7.14 -10.33
N GLU A 241 -13.36 6.80 -9.15
CA GLU A 241 -11.99 6.31 -8.99
C GLU A 241 -11.94 4.78 -9.15
N ILE A 242 -12.98 4.10 -8.67
CA ILE A 242 -13.13 2.65 -8.86
C ILE A 242 -13.52 2.32 -10.31
N ARG A 243 -13.02 1.19 -10.81
CA ARG A 243 -13.44 0.64 -12.10
C ARG A 243 -14.63 -0.28 -11.91
N VAL A 244 -15.74 0.00 -12.59
CA VAL A 244 -16.89 -0.90 -12.72
C VAL A 244 -16.67 -1.75 -13.97
N LEU A 245 -16.71 -3.07 -13.82
CA LEU A 245 -16.45 -4.03 -14.89
C LEU A 245 -17.64 -5.00 -15.00
N GLY A 246 -17.93 -5.47 -16.21
CA GLY A 246 -19.04 -6.38 -16.51
C GLY A 246 -20.23 -5.67 -17.18
N SER A 247 -21.15 -6.47 -17.71
CA SER A 247 -22.43 -5.98 -18.24
C SER A 247 -23.52 -6.08 -17.19
N TYR A 248 -24.56 -5.26 -17.35
CA TYR A 248 -25.83 -5.40 -16.64
C TYR A 248 -26.58 -6.66 -17.04
#